data_AF-A0A2L0V1Q3-F1
#
_entry.id   AF-A0A2L0V1Q3-F1
#
_cell.length_a   1.000
_cell.length_b   1.000
_cell.length_c   1.000
_cell.angle_alpha   90.00
_cell.angle_beta   90.00
_cell.angle_gamma   90.00
#
_symmetry.space_group_name_H-M   'P 1'
#
loop_
_entity.id
_entity.type
_entity.pdbx_description
1 polymer ?
#
loop_
_entity_poly.entity_id
_entity_poly.type
_entity_poly.pdbx_seq_one_letter_code
_entity_poly.pdbx_strand_id
1 'polypeptide(L)'
;MERPQPDSMPQDLSEALKEATKEVHIQAENAEFMKNFQKGQVSREGFKLVMASLYHIYTALEEEIERNKQNPVYAPLYFPEELHRRAALEQDMAFWYGPHWQEIIPCTPATQHYVKRLHEVGRTHPELLVAHAYTRYLGD
;
A
#
# COMPACT_ATOMS: atom_id res chain seq x y z
N MET A 1 3.50 -32.28 14.60
CA MET A 1 4.02 -32.54 13.25
C MET A 1 3.58 -31.38 12.38
N GLU A 2 4.52 -30.68 11.75
CA GLU A 2 4.23 -29.52 10.91
C GLU A 2 3.55 -29.96 9.60
N ARG A 3 2.69 -29.10 9.05
CA ARG A 3 2.04 -29.38 7.77
C ARG A 3 3.03 -29.09 6.64
N PRO A 4 3.15 -29.97 5.62
CA PRO A 4 4.03 -29.72 4.48
C PRO A 4 3.55 -28.47 3.71
N GLN A 5 4.51 -27.59 3.37
CA GLN A 5 4.26 -26.39 2.57
C GLN A 5 4.42 -26.68 1.07
N PRO A 6 3.62 -26.02 0.19
CA PRO A 6 3.83 -26.09 -1.25
C PRO A 6 5.20 -25.50 -1.63
N ASP A 7 5.83 -26.08 -2.66
CA ASP A 7 7.08 -25.61 -3.27
C ASP A 7 8.27 -25.37 -2.30
N SER A 8 8.30 -26.08 -1.16
CA SER A 8 9.33 -25.92 -0.12
C SER A 8 9.40 -24.50 0.47
N MET A 9 8.29 -23.77 0.43
CA MET A 9 8.20 -22.44 1.04
C MET A 9 8.40 -22.49 2.55
N PRO A 10 8.96 -21.41 3.15
CA PRO A 10 9.07 -21.29 4.61
C PRO A 10 7.73 -21.47 5.31
N GLN A 11 7.78 -21.98 6.55
CA GLN A 11 6.59 -22.17 7.35
C GLN A 11 6.00 -20.85 7.86
N ASP A 12 6.86 -19.87 8.14
CA ASP A 12 6.43 -18.55 8.57
C ASP A 12 5.99 -17.70 7.38
N LEU A 13 4.77 -17.15 7.46
CA LEU A 13 4.18 -16.37 6.36
C LEU A 13 5.02 -15.15 5.97
N SER A 14 5.67 -14.50 6.92
CA SER A 14 6.56 -13.36 6.65
C SER A 14 7.77 -13.75 5.80
N GLU A 15 8.37 -14.92 6.09
CA GLU A 15 9.49 -15.44 5.29
C GLU A 15 9.04 -15.87 3.91
N ALA A 16 7.87 -16.52 3.83
CA ALA A 16 7.26 -16.90 2.56
C ALA A 16 6.94 -15.68 1.67
N LEU A 17 6.37 -14.61 2.24
CA LEU A 17 6.10 -13.37 1.52
C LEU A 17 7.39 -12.71 1.04
N LYS A 18 8.42 -12.65 1.89
CA LYS A 18 9.72 -12.08 1.53
C LYS A 18 10.36 -12.81 0.35
N GLU A 19 10.36 -14.15 0.37
CA GLU A 19 10.94 -14.93 -0.72
C GLU A 19 10.11 -14.82 -2.00
N ALA A 20 8.78 -14.96 -1.91
CA ALA A 20 7.89 -14.92 -3.07
C ALA A 20 7.85 -13.54 -3.76
N THR A 21 8.09 -12.46 -3.03
CA THR A 21 8.05 -11.09 -3.57
C THR A 21 9.42 -10.54 -3.95
N LYS A 22 10.51 -11.27 -3.72
CA LYS A 22 11.89 -10.81 -3.90
C LYS A 22 12.16 -10.28 -5.30
N GLU A 23 11.73 -10.99 -6.34
CA GLU A 23 11.99 -10.59 -7.74
C GLU A 23 11.24 -9.30 -8.09
N VAL A 24 9.94 -9.22 -7.76
CA VAL A 24 9.13 -8.03 -8.05
C VAL A 24 9.53 -6.83 -7.18
N HIS A 25 10.02 -7.07 -5.96
CA HIS A 25 10.57 -6.02 -5.11
C HIS A 25 11.80 -5.38 -5.74
N ILE A 26 12.76 -6.20 -6.23
CA ILE A 26 13.95 -5.68 -6.94
C ILE A 26 13.52 -4.90 -8.18
N GLN A 27 12.54 -5.38 -8.94
CA GLN A 27 12.03 -4.68 -10.12
C GLN A 27 11.40 -3.32 -9.75
N ALA A 28 10.62 -3.27 -8.68
CA ALA A 28 9.97 -2.05 -8.20
C ALA A 28 10.99 -0.97 -7.78
N GLU A 29 12.03 -1.35 -7.02
CA GLU A 29 13.12 -0.43 -6.66
C GLU A 29 13.91 0.04 -7.89
N ASN A 30 13.98 -0.80 -8.92
CA ASN A 30 14.70 -0.49 -10.15
C ASN A 30 13.89 0.30 -11.19
N ALA A 31 12.62 0.59 -10.92
CA ALA A 31 11.80 1.47 -11.74
C ALA A 31 12.45 2.87 -11.83
N GLU A 32 12.41 3.49 -13.00
CA GLU A 32 13.12 4.75 -13.28
C GLU A 32 12.77 5.85 -12.25
N PHE A 33 11.49 6.00 -11.92
CA PHE A 33 11.05 6.97 -10.92
C PHE A 33 11.66 6.69 -9.52
N MET A 34 11.69 5.43 -9.07
CA MET A 34 12.28 5.07 -7.77
C MET A 34 13.78 5.25 -7.75
N LYS A 35 14.49 4.86 -8.83
CA LYS A 35 15.93 5.14 -8.96
C LYS A 35 16.25 6.63 -8.90
N ASN A 36 15.46 7.45 -9.61
CA ASN A 36 15.65 8.90 -9.60
C ASN A 36 15.37 9.47 -8.21
N PHE A 37 14.31 8.99 -7.54
CA PHE A 37 13.99 9.37 -6.16
C PHE A 37 15.14 9.05 -5.20
N GLN A 38 15.67 7.83 -5.21
CA GLN A 38 16.77 7.38 -4.35
C GLN A 38 18.08 8.16 -4.58
N LYS A 39 18.29 8.67 -5.81
CA LYS A 39 19.43 9.53 -6.15
C LYS A 39 19.22 11.00 -5.79
N GLY A 40 18.10 11.35 -5.15
CA GLY A 40 17.73 12.74 -4.85
C GLY A 40 17.29 13.54 -6.08
N GLN A 41 16.96 12.87 -7.19
CA GLN A 41 16.58 13.45 -8.47
C GLN A 41 15.04 13.47 -8.65
N VAL A 42 14.32 13.93 -7.62
CA VAL A 42 12.87 14.06 -7.64
C VAL A 42 12.48 15.53 -7.73
N SER A 43 11.64 15.88 -8.72
CA SER A 43 11.08 17.22 -8.82
C SER A 43 9.90 17.39 -7.87
N ARG A 44 9.56 18.63 -7.53
CA ARG A 44 8.34 18.93 -6.76
C ARG A 44 7.09 18.35 -7.42
N GLU A 45 7.00 18.41 -8.75
CA GLU A 45 5.87 17.87 -9.50
C GLU A 45 5.79 16.34 -9.39
N GLY A 46 6.92 15.65 -9.56
CA GLY A 46 7.00 14.20 -9.38
C GLY A 46 6.65 13.77 -7.95
N PHE A 47 7.12 14.53 -6.95
CA PHE A 47 6.77 14.28 -5.55
C PHE A 47 5.27 14.45 -5.29
N LYS A 48 4.68 15.53 -5.80
CA LYS A 48 3.24 15.77 -5.72
C LYS A 48 2.42 14.61 -6.30
N LEU A 49 2.82 14.08 -7.46
CA LEU A 49 2.15 12.95 -8.11
C LEU A 49 2.22 11.67 -7.27
N VAL A 50 3.38 11.31 -6.71
CA VAL A 50 3.47 10.12 -5.87
C VAL A 50 2.65 10.30 -4.58
N MET A 51 2.71 11.46 -3.93
CA MET A 51 1.94 11.71 -2.71
C MET A 51 0.43 11.68 -2.96
N ALA A 52 -0.06 12.23 -4.07
CA ALA A 52 -1.47 12.12 -4.45
C ALA A 52 -1.88 10.66 -4.73
N SER A 53 -1.01 9.88 -5.37
CA SER A 53 -1.24 8.45 -5.61
C SER A 53 -1.33 7.68 -4.29
N LEU A 54 -0.40 7.96 -3.35
CA LEU A 54 -0.39 7.37 -2.01
C LEU A 54 -1.64 7.72 -1.21
N TYR A 55 -2.09 8.98 -1.25
CA TYR A 55 -3.33 9.40 -0.60
C TYR A 55 -4.52 8.52 -1.05
N HIS A 56 -4.70 8.34 -2.36
CA HIS A 56 -5.78 7.51 -2.88
C HIS A 56 -5.63 6.03 -2.51
N ILE A 57 -4.41 5.47 -2.60
CA ILE A 57 -4.11 4.08 -2.25
C ILE A 57 -4.40 3.82 -0.77
N TYR A 58 -3.89 4.66 0.13
CA TYR A 58 -4.09 4.51 1.57
C TYR A 58 -5.53 4.76 1.99
N THR A 59 -6.22 5.71 1.35
CA THR A 59 -7.65 5.93 1.61
C THR A 59 -8.45 4.66 1.32
N ALA A 60 -8.20 3.99 0.19
CA ALA A 60 -8.89 2.76 -0.18
C ALA A 60 -8.47 1.56 0.69
N LEU A 61 -7.17 1.42 0.97
CA LEU A 61 -6.64 0.36 1.83
C LEU A 61 -7.24 0.45 3.23
N GLU A 62 -7.19 1.63 3.84
CA GLU A 62 -7.67 1.86 5.21
C GLU A 62 -9.21 1.78 5.31
N GLU A 63 -9.95 2.18 4.27
CA GLU A 63 -11.41 1.93 4.22
C GLU A 63 -11.72 0.43 4.29
N GLU A 64 -10.99 -0.39 3.53
CA GLU A 64 -11.22 -1.84 3.49
C GLU A 64 -10.66 -2.55 4.73
N ILE A 65 -9.62 -2.01 5.37
CA ILE A 65 -9.16 -2.43 6.70
C ILE A 65 -10.25 -2.18 7.73
N GLU A 66 -10.83 -0.98 7.77
CA GLU A 66 -11.91 -0.65 8.70
C GLU A 66 -13.14 -1.54 8.49
N ARG A 67 -13.47 -1.88 7.24
CA ARG A 67 -14.54 -2.85 6.92
C ARG A 67 -14.27 -4.23 7.52
N ASN A 68 -13.01 -4.67 7.52
CA ASN A 68 -12.61 -6.03 7.89
C ASN A 68 -11.94 -6.14 9.26
N LYS A 69 -11.88 -5.08 10.06
CA LYS A 69 -11.13 -5.03 11.32
C LYS A 69 -11.52 -6.09 12.36
N GLN A 70 -12.76 -6.57 12.34
CA GLN A 70 -13.25 -7.63 13.23
C GLN A 70 -13.24 -9.03 12.57
N ASN A 71 -12.89 -9.12 11.28
CA ASN A 71 -12.81 -10.38 10.58
C ASN A 71 -11.54 -11.13 11.03
N PRO A 72 -11.61 -12.38 11.53
CA PRO A 72 -10.45 -13.12 12.03
C PRO A 72 -9.29 -13.25 11.04
N VAL A 73 -9.57 -13.13 9.74
CA VAL A 73 -8.52 -13.18 8.68
C VAL A 73 -7.63 -11.94 8.66
N TYR A 74 -8.04 -10.82 9.27
CA TYR A 74 -7.29 -9.57 9.30
C TYR A 74 -7.10 -8.99 10.71
N ALA A 75 -8.06 -9.22 11.62
CA ALA A 75 -8.05 -8.67 12.98
C ALA A 75 -6.71 -8.77 13.74
N PRO A 76 -5.89 -9.85 13.62
CA PRO A 76 -4.58 -9.92 14.27
C PRO A 76 -3.57 -8.84 13.83
N LEU A 77 -3.83 -8.15 12.71
CA LEU A 77 -2.97 -7.14 12.11
C LEU A 77 -3.61 -5.74 12.12
N TYR A 78 -4.70 -5.55 12.84
CA TYR A 78 -5.38 -4.27 12.94
C TYR A 78 -4.68 -3.34 13.95
N PHE A 79 -3.77 -2.50 13.46
CA PHE A 79 -2.98 -1.52 14.22
C PHE A 79 -3.23 -0.09 13.72
N PRO A 80 -4.45 0.46 13.91
CA PRO A 80 -4.85 1.72 13.29
C PRO A 80 -4.05 2.93 13.79
N GLU A 81 -3.78 3.00 15.10
CA GLU A 81 -3.09 4.15 15.70
C GLU A 81 -1.63 4.23 15.28
N GLU A 82 -0.99 3.07 15.13
CA GLU A 82 0.42 2.96 14.75
C GLU A 82 0.62 3.20 13.25
N LEU A 83 -0.26 2.62 12.42
CA LEU A 83 0.00 2.46 10.99
C LEU A 83 -0.83 3.35 10.07
N HIS A 84 -2.03 3.81 10.44
CA HIS A 84 -2.85 4.59 9.50
C HIS A 84 -2.10 5.85 9.01
N ARG A 85 -2.09 6.05 7.70
CA ARG A 85 -1.39 7.11 6.97
C ARG A 85 -2.33 8.13 6.36
N ARG A 86 -3.62 7.81 6.18
CA ARG A 86 -4.57 8.74 5.53
C ARG A 86 -4.56 10.14 6.13
N ALA A 87 -4.63 10.26 7.46
CA ALA A 87 -4.68 11.57 8.12
C ALA A 87 -3.39 12.40 7.87
N ALA A 88 -2.22 11.76 7.88
CA ALA A 88 -0.96 12.43 7.54
C ALA A 88 -0.94 12.85 6.06
N LEU A 89 -1.40 11.98 5.16
CA LEU A 89 -1.49 12.27 3.73
C LEU A 89 -2.47 13.41 3.43
N GLU A 90 -3.58 13.54 4.17
CA GLU A 90 -4.50 14.68 4.05
C GLU A 90 -3.81 16.01 4.39
N GLN A 91 -2.94 16.03 5.41
CA GLN A 91 -2.13 17.21 5.76
C GLN A 91 -1.12 17.54 4.65
N ASP A 92 -0.44 16.51 4.11
CA ASP A 92 0.50 16.70 3.01
C ASP A 92 -0.20 17.21 1.75
N MET A 93 -1.40 16.71 1.43
CA MET A 93 -2.17 17.20 0.29
C MET A 93 -2.51 18.69 0.46
N ALA A 94 -2.95 19.10 1.65
CA ALA A 94 -3.21 20.49 1.96
C ALA A 94 -1.96 21.38 1.81
N PHE A 95 -0.79 20.90 2.23
CA PHE A 95 0.48 21.61 2.05
C PHE A 95 0.89 21.74 0.58
N TRP A 96 0.83 20.64 -0.18
CA TRP A 96 1.37 20.59 -1.54
C TRP A 96 0.44 21.12 -2.63
N TYR A 97 -0.87 21.00 -2.43
CA TYR A 97 -1.93 21.37 -3.37
C TYR A 97 -2.78 22.54 -2.88
N GLY A 98 -2.67 22.93 -1.61
CA GLY A 98 -3.41 24.06 -1.04
C GLY A 98 -4.78 23.67 -0.46
N PRO A 99 -5.58 24.64 0.02
CA PRO A 99 -6.81 24.36 0.76
C PRO A 99 -7.90 23.60 -0.01
N HIS A 100 -7.89 23.68 -1.35
CA HIS A 100 -8.84 23.03 -2.25
C HIS A 100 -8.27 21.74 -2.87
N TRP A 101 -7.31 21.11 -2.20
CA TRP A 101 -6.57 19.97 -2.75
C TRP A 101 -7.51 18.83 -3.19
N GLN A 102 -8.62 18.58 -2.49
CA GLN A 102 -9.56 17.49 -2.81
C GLN A 102 -10.12 17.58 -4.22
N GLU A 103 -10.26 18.80 -4.76
CA GLU A 103 -10.84 19.04 -6.10
C GLU A 103 -9.79 18.94 -7.21
N ILE A 104 -8.50 19.01 -6.88
CA ILE A 104 -7.42 19.20 -7.86
C ILE A 104 -6.35 18.10 -7.85
N ILE A 105 -6.30 17.26 -6.82
CA ILE A 105 -5.32 16.17 -6.78
C ILE A 105 -5.61 15.17 -7.90
N PRO A 106 -4.59 14.71 -8.65
CA PRO A 106 -4.79 13.82 -9.77
C PRO A 106 -5.02 12.38 -9.29
N CYS A 107 -6.03 11.72 -9.85
CA CYS A 107 -6.23 10.29 -9.72
C CYS A 107 -5.92 9.61 -11.07
N THR A 108 -4.66 9.22 -11.27
CA THR A 108 -4.20 8.64 -12.54
C THR A 108 -4.84 7.27 -12.81
N PRO A 109 -4.89 6.80 -14.08
CA PRO A 109 -5.43 5.47 -14.39
C PRO A 109 -4.75 4.33 -13.62
N ALA A 110 -3.43 4.41 -13.39
CA ALA A 110 -2.70 3.43 -12.59
C ALA A 110 -3.15 3.43 -11.12
N THR A 111 -3.36 4.62 -10.54
CA THR A 111 -3.88 4.78 -9.18
C THR A 111 -5.30 4.22 -9.06
N GLN A 112 -6.16 4.52 -10.02
CA GLN A 112 -7.53 3.99 -10.09
C GLN A 112 -7.54 2.46 -10.15
N HIS A 113 -6.64 1.87 -10.92
CA HIS A 113 -6.50 0.40 -11.00
C HIS A 113 -6.09 -0.19 -9.65
N TYR A 114 -5.15 0.45 -8.94
CA TYR A 114 -4.75 0.00 -7.59
C TYR A 114 -5.93 0.12 -6.61
N VAL A 115 -6.56 1.29 -6.52
CA VAL A 115 -7.75 1.51 -5.67
C VAL A 115 -8.84 0.49 -5.94
N LYS A 116 -9.13 0.21 -7.23
CA LYS A 116 -10.11 -0.81 -7.61
C LYS A 116 -9.74 -2.18 -7.03
N ARG A 117 -8.48 -2.60 -7.16
CA ARG A 117 -8.01 -3.88 -6.63
C ARG A 117 -8.14 -3.95 -5.11
N LEU A 118 -7.83 -2.86 -4.40
CA LEU A 118 -7.96 -2.80 -2.94
C LEU A 118 -9.42 -3.01 -2.51
N HIS A 119 -10.36 -2.33 -3.16
CA HIS A 119 -11.79 -2.55 -2.91
C HIS A 119 -12.26 -3.95 -3.28
N GLU A 120 -11.81 -4.51 -4.40
CA GLU A 120 -12.11 -5.91 -4.76
C GLU A 120 -11.64 -6.87 -3.66
N VAL A 121 -10.39 -6.75 -3.21
CA VAL A 121 -9.84 -7.57 -2.12
C VAL A 121 -10.64 -7.39 -0.84
N GLY A 122 -10.83 -6.16 -0.38
CA GLY A 122 -11.56 -5.88 0.87
C GLY A 122 -13.00 -6.38 0.89
N ARG A 123 -13.66 -6.41 -0.27
CA ARG A 123 -15.08 -6.79 -0.37
C ARG A 123 -15.30 -8.26 -0.64
N THR A 124 -14.44 -8.91 -1.44
CA THR A 124 -14.68 -10.29 -1.90
C THR A 124 -13.58 -11.29 -1.51
N HIS A 125 -12.40 -10.82 -1.12
CA HIS A 125 -11.26 -11.66 -0.74
C HIS A 125 -10.51 -11.11 0.49
N PRO A 126 -11.20 -10.86 1.63
CA PRO A 126 -10.62 -10.14 2.76
C PRO A 126 -9.40 -10.86 3.38
N GLU A 127 -9.28 -12.17 3.20
CA GLU A 127 -8.11 -12.96 3.58
C GLU A 127 -6.82 -12.55 2.85
N LEU A 128 -6.94 -11.90 1.69
CA LEU A 128 -5.79 -11.38 0.93
C LEU A 128 -5.44 -9.93 1.29
N LEU A 129 -6.21 -9.26 2.15
CA LEU A 129 -5.98 -7.87 2.53
C LEU A 129 -4.63 -7.70 3.25
N VAL A 130 -4.21 -8.72 4.00
CA VAL A 130 -2.88 -8.75 4.65
C VAL A 130 -1.74 -8.59 3.64
N ALA A 131 -1.87 -9.13 2.43
CA ALA A 131 -0.80 -9.02 1.42
C ALA A 131 -0.57 -7.54 1.05
N HIS A 132 -1.64 -6.75 0.91
CA HIS A 132 -1.52 -5.32 0.63
C HIS A 132 -1.03 -4.53 1.84
N ALA A 133 -1.57 -4.80 3.04
CA ALA A 133 -1.16 -4.12 4.26
C ALA A 133 0.33 -4.37 4.58
N TYR A 134 0.79 -5.61 4.47
CA TYR A 134 2.19 -6.00 4.67
C TYR A 134 3.12 -5.25 3.71
N THR A 135 2.84 -5.31 2.40
CA THR A 135 3.69 -4.68 1.39
C THR A 135 3.73 -3.15 1.49
N ARG A 136 2.63 -2.52 1.93
CA ARG A 136 2.55 -1.06 2.06
C ARG A 136 3.15 -0.57 3.37
N TYR A 137 2.64 -1.03 4.52
CA TYR A 137 3.05 -0.48 5.81
C TYR A 137 4.48 -0.82 6.21
N LEU A 138 5.01 -1.98 5.82
CA LEU A 138 6.41 -2.34 6.12
C LEU A 138 7.39 -1.93 5.02
N GLY A 139 6.87 -1.49 3.87
CA GLY A 139 7.68 -1.01 2.75
C GLY A 139 7.88 0.52 2.73
N ASP A 140 6.97 1.27 3.35
CA ASP A 140 7.03 2.73 3.48
C ASP A 140 7.85 3.18 4.70
#